data_AF-A0A847BPZ1-F1
#
_entry.id   AF-A0A847BPZ1-F1
#
_cell.length_a   1.000
_cell.length_b   1.000
_cell.length_c   1.000
_cell.angle_alpha   90.00
_cell.angle_beta   90.00
_cell.angle_gamma   90.00
#
_symmetry.space_group_name_H-M   'P 1'
#
loop_
_entity.id
_entity.type
_entity.pdbx_description
1 polymer ?
#
loop_
_entity_poly.entity_id
_entity_poly.type
_entity_poly.pdbx_seq_one_letter_code
_entity_poly.pdbx_strand_id
1 'polypeptide(L)'
;MRCESCGAELPDGTRYCTNCGAEVLPDDAQELAGEQQPDYNQQYTYIPQQQQQQYHPQPVMDPPLSVGQYVGMFLLMLIPIVNLILLLVWGFGSTNQNRKNFARAALIMALIGIFITIILTLLFMYVIPWDVDFFWMHGRWW
;
A
#
# COMPACT_ATOMS: atom_id res chain seq x y z
N MET A 1 -1.31 9.96 48.58
CA MET A 1 -0.44 11.15 48.38
C MET A 1 -1.06 12.18 47.42
N ARG A 2 -0.64 13.46 47.37
CA ARG A 2 -1.13 14.46 46.36
C ARG A 2 -0.06 14.75 45.31
N CYS A 3 -0.47 14.91 44.04
CA CYS A 3 0.46 15.24 42.96
C CYS A 3 0.93 16.69 43.11
N GLU A 4 2.24 16.91 43.18
CA GLU A 4 2.80 18.27 43.26
C GLU A 4 2.58 19.09 41.98
N SER A 5 2.36 18.42 40.84
CA SER A 5 2.17 19.09 39.55
C SER A 5 0.73 19.55 39.28
N CYS A 6 -0.28 18.92 39.89
CA CYS A 6 -1.68 19.29 39.63
C CYS A 6 -2.62 19.29 40.84
N GLY A 7 -2.13 18.86 42.01
CA GLY A 7 -2.89 18.86 43.26
C GLY A 7 -3.94 17.75 43.41
N ALA A 8 -4.12 16.87 42.41
CA ALA A 8 -5.03 15.73 42.51
C ALA A 8 -4.56 14.73 43.58
N GLU A 9 -5.52 14.07 44.26
CA GLU A 9 -5.22 12.98 45.18
C GLU A 9 -4.94 11.69 44.41
N LEU A 10 -3.81 11.03 44.74
CA LEU A 10 -3.35 9.80 44.11
C LEU A 10 -3.48 8.63 45.08
N PRO A 11 -3.85 7.44 44.56
CA PRO A 11 -3.76 6.20 45.30
C PRO A 11 -2.30 5.81 45.57
N ASP A 12 -2.07 5.11 46.67
CA ASP A 12 -0.71 4.74 47.09
C ASP A 12 -0.09 3.71 46.13
N GLY A 13 1.20 3.88 45.82
CA GLY A 13 1.95 3.01 44.90
C GLY A 13 1.84 3.34 43.41
N THR A 14 1.12 4.40 43.01
CA THR A 14 1.06 4.82 41.60
C THR A 14 2.32 5.56 41.16
N ARG A 15 2.93 5.11 40.06
CA ARG A 15 4.14 5.74 39.49
C ARG A 15 3.85 6.99 38.66
N TYR A 16 2.61 7.20 38.27
CA TYR A 16 2.18 8.33 37.44
C TYR A 16 0.80 8.83 37.87
N CYS A 17 0.61 10.14 37.82
CA CYS A 17 -0.66 10.80 38.06
C CYS A 17 -1.60 10.55 36.89
N THR A 18 -2.77 9.97 37.17
CA THR A 18 -3.80 9.69 36.15
C THR A 18 -4.57 10.93 35.71
N ASN A 19 -4.41 12.07 36.39
CA ASN A 19 -5.08 13.32 36.06
C ASN A 19 -4.21 14.22 35.15
N CYS A 20 -2.92 14.40 35.47
CA CYS A 20 -2.02 15.27 34.69
C CYS A 20 -0.87 14.55 33.97
N GLY A 21 -0.65 13.27 34.24
CA GLY A 21 0.44 12.48 33.65
C GLY A 21 1.82 12.64 34.29
N ALA A 22 1.97 13.46 35.34
CA ALA A 22 3.25 13.65 36.03
C ALA A 22 3.68 12.37 36.77
N GLU A 23 4.97 12.04 36.74
CA GLU A 23 5.52 10.92 37.52
C GLU A 23 5.53 11.25 39.02
N VAL A 24 5.22 10.25 39.84
CA VAL A 24 5.21 10.38 41.31
C VAL A 24 5.97 9.20 41.89
N LEU A 25 7.03 9.48 42.66
CA LEU A 25 7.82 8.45 43.34
C LEU A 25 7.16 8.08 44.67
N PRO A 26 6.85 6.80 44.92
CA PRO A 26 6.26 6.38 46.19
C PRO A 26 7.27 6.46 47.34
N ASP A 27 6.82 6.95 48.50
CA ASP A 27 7.63 7.24 49.70
C ASP A 27 8.28 6.00 50.34
N ASP A 28 7.78 4.79 50.06
CA ASP A 28 8.31 3.52 50.61
C ASP A 28 9.75 3.21 50.15
N ALA A 29 10.29 3.97 49.20
CA ALA A 29 11.67 3.85 48.72
C ALA A 29 12.70 4.59 49.61
N GLN A 30 12.25 5.35 50.63
CA GLN A 30 13.14 6.27 51.36
C GLN A 30 13.80 5.68 52.62
N GLU A 31 13.45 4.48 53.10
CA GLU A 31 13.92 3.98 54.41
C GLU A 31 15.15 3.04 54.37
N LEU A 32 15.78 2.83 53.22
CA LEU A 32 17.06 2.08 53.09
C LEU A 32 18.29 3.00 52.94
N ALA A 33 18.16 4.27 53.31
CA ALA A 33 19.24 5.25 53.32
C ALA A 33 20.23 5.01 54.47
N GLY A 34 21.22 4.14 54.23
CA GLY A 34 22.31 3.84 55.17
C GLY A 34 23.63 3.49 54.46
N GLU A 35 24.34 4.54 54.05
CA GLU A 35 25.78 4.63 53.72
C GLU A 35 26.35 4.16 52.37
N GLN A 36 27.16 5.08 51.82
CA GLN A 36 28.09 5.03 50.69
C GLN A 36 27.49 5.09 49.28
N GLN A 37 27.33 6.35 48.86
CA GLN A 37 27.16 6.87 47.52
C GLN A 37 28.33 6.45 46.59
N PRO A 38 28.10 5.63 45.55
CA PRO A 38 28.87 5.74 44.33
C PRO A 38 28.24 6.85 43.49
N ASP A 39 29.04 7.82 43.07
CA ASP A 39 28.68 8.78 42.02
C ASP A 39 28.37 7.98 40.75
N TYR A 40 27.09 7.71 40.54
CA TYR A 40 26.58 7.15 39.31
C TYR A 40 25.76 8.24 38.64
N ASN A 41 26.49 9.22 38.09
CA ASN A 41 25.99 9.98 36.96
C ASN A 41 25.81 8.99 35.80
N GLN A 42 24.68 8.26 35.81
CA GLN A 42 24.18 7.59 34.63
C GLN A 42 23.53 8.66 33.76
N GLN A 43 24.38 9.47 33.13
CA GLN A 43 24.06 10.10 31.86
C GLN A 43 23.68 8.95 30.94
N TYR A 44 22.38 8.66 30.84
CA TYR A 44 21.83 7.95 29.70
C TYR A 44 22.07 8.83 28.49
N THR A 45 23.30 8.73 27.99
CA THR A 45 23.64 9.14 26.64
C THR A 45 22.83 8.17 25.79
N TYR A 46 21.71 8.65 25.27
CA TYR A 46 21.09 8.03 24.12
C TYR A 46 22.16 8.04 23.03
N ILE A 47 22.87 6.91 22.90
CA ILE A 47 23.68 6.62 21.74
C ILE A 47 22.64 6.19 20.72
N PRO A 48 22.24 7.04 19.74
CA PRO A 48 21.53 6.49 18.60
C PRO A 48 22.46 5.41 18.06
N GLN A 49 21.99 4.16 18.01
CA GLN A 49 22.69 3.14 17.28
C GLN A 49 22.86 3.68 15.87
N GLN A 50 24.06 4.15 15.54
CA GLN A 50 24.49 4.29 14.17
C GLN A 50 24.64 2.87 13.65
N GLN A 51 23.50 2.24 13.37
CA GLN A 51 23.43 1.36 12.22
C GLN A 51 24.08 2.19 11.13
N GLN A 52 25.19 1.69 10.60
CA GLN A 52 25.72 2.18 9.35
C GLN A 52 24.62 1.88 8.32
N GLN A 53 23.63 2.78 8.27
CA GLN A 53 22.76 2.94 7.14
C GLN A 53 23.71 3.41 6.06
N GLN A 54 24.30 2.43 5.39
CA GLN A 54 24.91 2.59 4.10
C GLN A 54 23.87 3.36 3.31
N TYR A 55 24.12 4.67 3.15
CA TYR A 55 23.27 5.61 2.44
C TYR A 55 23.27 5.13 0.99
N HIS A 56 22.43 4.14 0.72
CA HIS A 56 21.94 3.88 -0.61
C HIS A 56 21.08 5.10 -0.90
N PRO A 57 21.44 5.93 -1.89
CA PRO A 57 20.51 6.91 -2.38
C PRO A 57 19.23 6.15 -2.70
N GLN A 58 18.18 6.42 -1.94
CA GLN A 58 16.86 5.89 -2.25
C GLN A 58 16.60 6.31 -3.70
N PRO A 59 16.34 5.37 -4.62
CA PRO A 59 15.96 5.76 -5.96
C PRO A 59 14.80 6.74 -5.81
N VAL A 60 14.92 7.95 -6.37
CA VAL A 60 13.85 8.94 -6.33
C VAL A 60 12.65 8.30 -7.01
N MET A 61 11.75 7.73 -6.20
CA MET A 61 10.63 6.94 -6.69
C MET A 61 9.59 7.92 -7.20
N ASP A 62 9.12 7.68 -8.41
CA ASP A 62 8.07 8.50 -9.00
C ASP A 62 6.84 8.54 -8.10
N PRO A 63 6.21 9.72 -7.92
CA PRO A 63 5.04 9.84 -7.07
C PRO A 63 3.95 8.86 -7.54
N PRO A 64 3.22 8.23 -6.60
CA PRO A 64 2.13 7.33 -6.96
C PRO A 64 1.04 8.10 -7.71
N LEU A 65 0.36 7.40 -8.61
CA LEU A 65 -0.74 7.95 -9.39
C LEU A 65 -1.91 8.31 -8.48
N SER A 66 -2.47 9.51 -8.64
CA SER A 66 -3.67 9.90 -7.89
C SER A 66 -4.92 9.15 -8.38
N VAL A 67 -5.89 8.99 -7.49
CA VAL A 67 -7.17 8.32 -7.79
C VAL A 67 -7.88 8.97 -8.98
N GLY A 68 -7.92 10.31 -9.03
CA GLY A 68 -8.53 11.04 -10.15
C GLY A 68 -7.87 10.75 -11.50
N GLN A 69 -6.57 10.44 -11.49
CA GLN A 69 -5.87 10.08 -12.72
C GLN A 69 -6.24 8.69 -13.22
N TYR A 70 -6.44 7.73 -12.32
CA TYR A 70 -7.00 6.41 -12.67
C TYR A 70 -8.42 6.53 -13.20
N VAL A 71 -9.26 7.35 -12.57
CA VAL A 71 -10.63 7.61 -13.05
C VAL A 71 -10.60 8.16 -14.48
N GLY A 72 -9.73 9.13 -14.75
CA GLY A 72 -9.52 9.64 -16.11
C GLY A 72 -9.08 8.54 -17.09
N MET A 73 -8.15 7.67 -16.68
CA MET A 73 -7.71 6.53 -17.51
C MET A 73 -8.85 5.58 -17.85
N PHE A 74 -9.70 5.22 -16.88
CA PHE A 74 -10.83 4.32 -17.11
C PHE A 74 -11.91 4.95 -18.01
N LEU A 75 -12.20 6.24 -17.84
CA LEU A 75 -13.14 6.95 -18.70
C LEU A 75 -12.65 7.02 -20.15
N LEU A 76 -11.35 7.25 -20.34
CA LEU A 76 -10.74 7.23 -21.67
C LEU A 76 -10.75 5.84 -22.30
N MET A 77 -10.68 4.78 -21.49
CA MET A 77 -10.74 3.38 -21.94
C MET A 77 -12.06 3.04 -22.65
N LEU A 78 -13.14 3.78 -22.38
CA LEU A 78 -14.44 3.62 -23.04
C LEU A 78 -14.40 3.99 -24.52
N ILE A 79 -13.41 4.77 -24.97
CA ILE A 79 -13.24 5.16 -26.36
C ILE A 79 -12.09 4.33 -26.95
N PRO A 80 -12.37 3.25 -27.72
CA PRO A 80 -11.38 2.23 -28.04
C PRO A 80 -10.17 2.75 -28.82
N ILE A 81 -10.36 3.66 -29.78
CA ILE A 81 -9.25 4.20 -30.60
C ILE A 81 -8.41 5.20 -29.81
N VAL A 82 -9.05 6.13 -29.09
CA VAL A 82 -8.35 7.14 -28.28
C VAL A 82 -7.57 6.49 -27.14
N ASN A 83 -8.14 5.45 -26.52
CA ASN A 83 -7.49 4.64 -25.51
C ASN A 83 -6.16 4.06 -26.02
N LEU A 84 -6.16 3.44 -27.21
CA LEU A 84 -4.95 2.82 -27.77
C LEU A 84 -3.84 3.86 -27.99
N ILE A 85 -4.18 5.02 -28.57
CA ILE A 85 -3.22 6.11 -28.83
C ILE A 85 -2.64 6.65 -27.52
N LEU A 86 -3.47 6.90 -26.51
CA LEU A 86 -3.03 7.42 -25.22
C LEU A 86 -2.14 6.42 -24.46
N LEU A 87 -2.44 5.12 -24.55
CA LEU A 87 -1.60 4.07 -23.99
C LEU A 87 -0.21 4.05 -24.64
N LEU A 88 -0.11 4.28 -25.95
CA LEU A 88 1.20 4.42 -26.63
C LEU A 88 1.92 5.68 -26.14
N VAL A 89 1.24 6.82 -26.10
CA VAL A 89 1.81 8.10 -25.62
C VAL A 89 2.32 7.97 -24.18
N TRP A 90 1.59 7.31 -23.29
CA TRP A 90 2.03 7.12 -21.90
C TRP A 90 3.08 6.03 -21.75
N GLY A 91 2.96 4.90 -22.46
CA GLY A 91 3.89 3.78 -22.37
C GLY A 91 5.31 4.11 -22.84
N PHE A 92 5.43 5.06 -23.76
CA PHE A 92 6.71 5.48 -24.33
C PHE A 92 7.11 6.92 -23.96
N GLY A 93 6.16 7.80 -23.62
CA GLY A 93 6.42 9.23 -23.43
C GLY A 93 6.27 9.80 -22.01
N SER A 94 5.66 9.11 -21.04
CA SER A 94 5.41 9.75 -19.72
C SER A 94 6.65 9.78 -18.83
N THR A 95 6.87 10.86 -18.08
CA THR A 95 7.99 10.97 -17.14
C THR A 95 7.85 10.04 -15.93
N ASN A 96 6.62 9.81 -15.48
CA ASN A 96 6.30 8.96 -14.33
C ASN A 96 6.31 7.47 -14.69
N GLN A 97 7.14 6.69 -14.00
CA GLN A 97 7.31 5.25 -14.19
C GLN A 97 6.02 4.46 -13.92
N ASN A 98 5.21 4.84 -12.93
CA ASN A 98 3.94 4.15 -12.65
C ASN A 98 2.97 4.27 -13.82
N ARG A 99 2.93 5.45 -14.47
CA ARG A 99 2.09 5.68 -15.66
C ARG A 99 2.60 4.89 -16.88
N LYS A 100 3.91 4.83 -17.09
CA LYS A 100 4.55 3.99 -18.12
C LYS A 100 4.24 2.51 -17.92
N ASN A 101 4.43 2.02 -16.71
CA ASN A 101 4.22 0.61 -16.37
C ASN A 101 2.75 0.21 -16.53
N PHE A 102 1.82 1.05 -16.08
CA PHE A 102 0.39 0.85 -16.32
C PHE A 102 0.09 0.76 -17.82
N ALA A 103 0.58 1.71 -18.61
CA ALA A 103 0.30 1.73 -20.03
C ALA A 103 0.88 0.51 -20.77
N ARG A 104 2.11 0.11 -20.43
CA ARG A 104 2.75 -1.11 -20.98
C ARG A 104 1.99 -2.36 -20.58
N ALA A 105 1.59 -2.50 -19.31
CA ALA A 105 0.80 -3.63 -18.84
C ALA A 105 -0.56 -3.70 -19.55
N ALA A 106 -1.23 -2.57 -19.72
CA ALA A 106 -2.51 -2.50 -20.42
C ALA A 106 -2.39 -2.89 -21.91
N LEU A 107 -1.31 -2.49 -22.58
CA LEU A 107 -1.03 -2.91 -23.96
C LEU A 107 -0.78 -4.43 -24.05
N ILE A 108 -0.03 -5.01 -23.10
CA ILE A 108 0.19 -6.45 -23.03
C ILE A 108 -1.14 -7.19 -22.78
N MET A 109 -1.94 -6.73 -21.83
CA MET A 109 -3.26 -7.30 -21.54
C MET A 109 -4.19 -7.23 -22.76
N ALA A 110 -4.16 -6.14 -23.53
CA ALA A 110 -4.93 -6.01 -24.76
C ALA A 110 -4.51 -7.06 -25.82
N LEU A 111 -3.20 -7.28 -26.01
CA LEU A 111 -2.70 -8.30 -26.94
C LEU A 111 -3.10 -9.72 -26.52
N ILE A 112 -2.99 -10.02 -25.22
CA ILE A 112 -3.43 -11.31 -24.66
C ILE A 112 -4.93 -11.49 -24.88
N GLY A 113 -5.73 -10.45 -24.60
CA GLY A 113 -7.17 -10.47 -24.83
C GLY A 113 -7.53 -10.78 -26.28
N ILE A 114 -6.90 -10.08 -27.23
CA ILE A 114 -7.08 -10.30 -28.67
C ILE A 114 -6.75 -11.75 -29.05
N PHE A 115 -5.61 -12.27 -28.58
CA PHE A 115 -5.18 -13.63 -28.86
C PHE A 115 -6.17 -14.68 -28.33
N ILE A 116 -6.64 -14.52 -27.08
CA ILE A 116 -7.64 -15.40 -26.48
C ILE A 116 -8.94 -15.34 -27.26
N THR A 117 -9.43 -14.15 -27.63
CA THR A 117 -10.65 -14.03 -28.45
C THR A 117 -10.50 -14.71 -29.80
N ILE A 118 -9.36 -14.57 -30.48
CA ILE A 118 -9.13 -15.26 -31.76
C ILE A 118 -9.20 -16.77 -31.55
N ILE A 119 -8.50 -17.33 -30.56
CA ILE A 119 -8.55 -18.77 -30.26
C ILE A 119 -9.98 -19.21 -29.97
N LEU A 120 -10.69 -18.53 -29.08
CA LEU A 120 -12.06 -18.90 -28.71
C LEU A 120 -13.00 -18.83 -29.91
N THR A 121 -12.88 -17.83 -30.77
CA THR A 121 -13.70 -17.72 -31.99
C THR A 121 -13.38 -18.83 -33.00
N LEU A 122 -12.12 -19.19 -33.18
CA LEU A 122 -11.70 -20.29 -34.05
C LEU A 122 -12.15 -21.65 -33.51
N LEU A 123 -12.05 -21.86 -32.19
CA LEU A 123 -12.57 -23.07 -31.53
C LEU A 123 -14.09 -23.16 -31.65
N PHE A 124 -14.80 -22.07 -31.39
CA PHE A 124 -16.26 -21.98 -31.56
C PHE A 124 -16.66 -22.29 -33.01
N MET A 125 -15.99 -21.66 -33.97
CA MET A 125 -16.18 -21.91 -35.41
C MET A 125 -15.71 -23.30 -35.85
N TYR A 126 -14.91 -24.04 -35.08
CA TYR A 126 -14.52 -25.41 -35.40
C TYR A 126 -15.48 -26.44 -34.80
N VAL A 127 -15.97 -26.18 -33.59
CA VAL A 127 -16.84 -27.08 -32.82
C VAL A 127 -18.30 -27.02 -33.29
N ILE A 128 -18.80 -25.83 -33.66
CA ILE A 128 -20.23 -25.58 -33.89
C ILE A 128 -20.75 -25.73 -35.33
N PRO A 129 -19.94 -25.68 -36.42
CA PRO A 129 -20.47 -25.80 -37.79
C PRO A 129 -21.27 -27.08 -38.05
N TRP A 130 -21.06 -28.13 -37.26
CA TRP A 130 -21.73 -29.41 -37.46
C TRP A 130 -23.14 -29.47 -36.84
N ASP A 131 -23.49 -28.57 -35.91
CA ASP A 131 -24.75 -28.67 -35.15
C ASP A 131 -25.85 -27.76 -35.71
N VAL A 132 -25.48 -26.61 -36.27
CA VAL A 132 -26.42 -25.66 -36.90
C VAL A 132 -26.85 -26.09 -38.30
N ASP A 133 -25.96 -26.71 -39.07
CA ASP A 133 -26.30 -27.37 -40.33
C ASP A 133 -27.07 -28.69 -40.07
N PHE A 134 -26.78 -29.42 -38.99
CA PHE A 134 -27.57 -30.59 -38.58
C PHE A 134 -29.04 -30.21 -38.28
N PHE A 135 -29.27 -29.08 -37.61
CA PHE A 135 -30.62 -28.58 -37.32
C PHE A 135 -31.34 -28.00 -38.56
N TRP A 136 -30.62 -27.47 -39.55
CA TRP A 136 -31.21 -26.93 -40.78
C TRP A 136 -31.41 -27.99 -41.88
N MET A 137 -30.55 -29.02 -41.95
CA MET A 137 -30.63 -30.12 -42.93
C MET A 137 -31.60 -31.24 -42.51
N HIS A 138 -31.76 -31.53 -41.22
CA HIS A 138 -32.78 -32.46 -40.74
C HIS A 138 -34.05 -31.73 -40.28
N GLY A 139 -34.55 -30.84 -41.14
CA GLY A 139 -35.91 -30.32 -41.05
C GLY A 139 -36.93 -31.46 -41.07
N ARG A 140 -37.17 -32.06 -39.89
CA ARG A 140 -38.37 -32.83 -39.60
C ARG A 140 -39.51 -31.83 -39.45
N TRP A 141 -40.04 -31.43 -40.61
CA TRP A 141 -41.33 -30.77 -40.73
C TRP A 141 -42.42 -31.85 -40.80
N TRP A 142 -42.64 -32.55 -39.69
CA TRP A 142 -43.87 -33.29 -39.35
C TRP A 142 -43.88 -33.61 -37.87
#